data_AF-A0A109BKZ5-F1
#
_entry.id   AF-A0A109BKZ5-F1
#
_cell.length_a   1.000
_cell.length_b   1.000
_cell.length_c   1.000
_cell.angle_alpha   90.00
_cell.angle_beta   90.00
_cell.angle_gamma   90.00
#
_symmetry.space_group_name_H-M   'P 1'
#
loop_
_entity.id
_entity.type
_entity.pdbx_description
1 polymer ?
#
loop_
_entity_poly.entity_id
_entity_poly.type
_entity_poly.pdbx_seq_one_letter_code
_entity_poly.pdbx_strand_id
1 'polypeptide(L)' 'MTPAEVRAARKALGLTQTELGEILAVSQVAVSLWERDGRAVPGAVLLALRYMLRYGLPVIALK' A
#
# COMPACT_ATOMS: atom_id res chain seq x y z
N MET A 1 -5.61 8.56 4.24
CA MET A 1 -4.24 8.92 3.85
C MET A 1 -4.32 9.67 2.55
N THR A 2 -3.52 10.72 2.37
CA THR A 2 -3.37 11.45 1.09
C THR A 2 -2.59 10.59 0.08
N PRO A 3 -2.63 10.91 -1.22
CA PRO A 3 -1.81 10.22 -2.22
C PRO A 3 -0.31 10.18 -1.87
N ALA A 4 0.22 11.30 -1.37
CA ALA A 4 1.60 11.41 -0.93
C ALA A 4 1.90 10.50 0.27
N GLU A 5 0.97 10.40 1.23
CA GLU A 5 1.11 9.52 2.40
C GLU A 5 1.10 8.03 2.01
N VAL A 6 0.28 7.63 1.04
CA VAL A 6 0.25 6.24 0.53
C VAL A 6 1.61 5.90 -0.10
N ARG A 7 2.12 6.79 -0.95
CA ARG A 7 3.44 6.63 -1.58
C ARG A 7 4.56 6.56 -0.55
N ALA A 8 4.52 7.42 0.45
CA ALA A 8 5.51 7.44 1.53
C ALA A 8 5.48 6.15 2.35
N ALA A 9 4.29 5.67 2.72
CA ALA A 9 4.10 4.42 3.44
C ALA A 9 4.67 3.22 2.68
N ARG A 10 4.34 3.11 1.39
CA ARG A 10 4.87 2.04 0.53
C ARG A 10 6.40 2.05 0.48
N LYS A 11 7.00 3.22 0.28
CA LYS A 11 8.47 3.37 0.24
C LYS A 11 9.12 3.04 1.58
N ALA A 12 8.51 3.42 2.70
CA ALA A 12 8.99 3.09 4.04
C ALA A 12 8.99 1.57 4.30
N LEU A 13 8.06 0.84 3.66
CA LEU A 13 8.01 -0.62 3.67
C LEU A 13 8.96 -1.28 2.65
N GLY A 14 9.71 -0.50 1.87
CA GLY A 14 10.65 -1.01 0.86
C GLY A 14 9.99 -1.60 -0.39
N LEU A 15 8.69 -1.35 -0.62
CA LEU A 15 7.91 -2.00 -1.67
C LEU A 15 7.86 -1.18 -2.96
N THR A 16 7.83 -1.87 -4.11
CA THR A 16 7.34 -1.35 -5.38
C THR A 16 5.81 -1.25 -5.39
N GLN A 17 5.23 -0.53 -6.35
CA GLN A 17 3.77 -0.47 -6.49
C GLN A 17 3.17 -1.85 -6.81
N THR A 18 3.90 -2.68 -7.57
CA THR A 18 3.49 -4.05 -7.88
C THR A 18 3.45 -4.92 -6.64
N GLU A 19 4.52 -4.93 -5.84
CA GLU A 19 4.57 -5.74 -4.61
C GLU A 19 3.51 -5.29 -3.60
N LEU A 20 3.27 -3.99 -3.47
CA LEU A 20 2.17 -3.51 -2.63
C LEU A 20 0.81 -4.00 -3.13
N GLY A 21 0.60 -3.99 -4.45
CA GLY A 21 -0.62 -4.52 -5.07
C GLY A 21 -0.81 -6.00 -4.75
N GLU A 22 0.23 -6.81 -4.92
CA GLU A 22 0.22 -8.25 -4.62
C GLU A 22 -0.13 -8.52 -3.15
N ILE A 23 0.53 -7.83 -2.20
CA ILE A 23 0.29 -7.99 -0.76
C ILE A 23 -1.14 -7.63 -0.38
N LEU A 24 -1.71 -6.60 -1.02
CA LEU A 24 -3.07 -6.12 -0.76
C LEU A 24 -4.14 -6.79 -1.64
N ALA A 25 -3.76 -7.75 -2.48
CA ALA A 25 -4.62 -8.39 -3.47
C ALA A 25 -5.38 -7.39 -4.38
N VAL A 26 -4.67 -6.36 -4.86
CA VAL A 26 -5.16 -5.36 -5.82
C VAL A 26 -4.19 -5.19 -6.98
N SER A 27 -4.64 -4.58 -8.08
CA SER A 27 -3.74 -4.32 -9.21
C SER A 27 -2.74 -3.21 -8.88
N GLN A 28 -1.55 -3.28 -9.49
CA GLN A 28 -0.57 -2.18 -9.45
C GLN A 28 -1.17 -0.85 -9.95
N VAL A 29 -2.09 -0.91 -10.93
CA VAL A 29 -2.81 0.26 -11.45
C VAL A 29 -3.65 0.92 -10.36
N ALA A 30 -4.31 0.15 -9.50
CA ALA A 30 -5.07 0.69 -8.37
C ALA A 30 -4.15 1.48 -7.42
N VAL A 31 -2.97 0.92 -7.10
CA VAL A 31 -1.96 1.60 -6.27
C VAL A 31 -1.49 2.90 -6.93
N SER A 32 -1.22 2.88 -8.25
CA SER A 32 -0.83 4.08 -9.00
C SER A 32 -1.90 5.18 -8.94
N LEU A 33 -3.18 4.82 -9.11
CA LEU A 33 -4.30 5.77 -9.00
C LEU A 33 -4.42 6.40 -7.61
N TRP A 34 -4.19 5.62 -6.55
CA TRP A 34 -4.18 6.13 -5.18
C TRP A 34 -3.03 7.10 -4.92
N GLU A 35 -1.85 6.83 -5.48
CA GLU A 35 -0.65 7.65 -5.29
C GLU A 35 -0.63 8.93 -6.15
N ARG A 36 -1.38 8.99 -7.25
CA ARG A 36 -1.38 10.11 -8.20
C ARG A 36 -2.65 10.95 -8.19
N ASP A 37 -3.81 10.30 -8.28
CA ASP A 37 -5.05 10.96 -8.74
C ASP A 37 -6.02 11.28 -7.60
N GLY A 38 -5.61 11.14 -6.33
CA GLY A 38 -6.47 11.49 -5.19
C GLY A 38 -7.66 10.55 -5.00
N ARG A 39 -7.75 9.44 -5.75
CA ARG A 39 -8.84 8.47 -5.55
C ARG A 39 -8.86 8.01 -4.10
N ALA A 40 -10.06 7.94 -3.55
CA ALA A 40 -10.27 7.43 -2.20
C ALA A 40 -9.70 6.02 -2.08
N VAL A 41 -8.75 5.87 -1.17
CA VAL A 41 -8.19 4.57 -0.80
C VAL A 41 -9.24 3.81 0.01
N PRO A 42 -9.57 2.56 -0.32
CA PRO A 42 -10.51 1.77 0.47
C PRO A 42 -10.11 1.69 1.94
N GLY A 43 -11.08 1.73 2.85
CA GLY A 43 -10.82 1.72 4.30
C GLY A 43 -10.01 0.51 4.77
N ALA A 44 -10.27 -0.68 4.19
CA ALA A 44 -9.51 -1.90 4.48
C ALA A 44 -8.02 -1.77 4.09
N VAL A 45 -7.73 -1.11 2.97
CA VAL A 45 -6.35 -0.85 2.52
C VAL A 45 -5.65 0.13 3.47
N LEU A 46 -6.35 1.17 3.92
CA LEU A 46 -5.80 2.10 4.92
C LEU A 46 -5.46 1.40 6.23
N LEU A 47 -6.33 0.49 6.69
CA LEU A 47 -6.08 -0.32 7.89
C LEU A 47 -4.87 -1.23 7.69
N ALA A 48 -4.78 -1.92 6.55
CA ALA A 48 -3.65 -2.79 6.21
C ALA A 48 -2.32 -2.02 6.16
N LEU A 49 -2.28 -0.86 5.49
CA LEU A 49 -1.08 -0.01 5.44
C LEU A 49 -0.63 0.43 6.85
N ARG A 50 -1.57 0.87 7.69
CA ARG A 50 -1.27 1.25 9.07
C ARG A 50 -0.76 0.08 9.90
N TYR A 51 -1.34 -1.10 9.72
CA TYR A 51 -0.88 -2.31 10.38
C TYR A 51 0.55 -2.64 9.95
N MET A 52 0.83 -2.68 8.64
CA MET A 52 2.16 -3.01 8.12
C MET A 52 3.22 -2.01 8.56
N LEU A 53 2.91 -0.72 8.61
CA LEU A 53 3.83 0.30 9.13
C LEU A 53 4.17 0.12 10.62
N ARG A 54 3.23 -0.44 11.41
CA ARG A 54 3.41 -0.62 12.85
C ARG A 54 4.04 -1.95 13.21
N TYR A 55 3.72 -3.01 12.47
CA TYR A 55 4.06 -4.39 12.83
C TYR A 55 4.93 -5.11 11.80
N GLY A 56 5.27 -4.44 10.69
CA GLY A 56 6.03 -5.03 9.59
C GLY A 56 5.14 -5.72 8.55
N LEU A 57 5.77 -6.22 7.50
CA LEU A 57 5.08 -6.93 6.42
C LEU A 57 4.44 -8.22 6.93
N PRO A 58 3.26 -8.62 6.41
CA PRO A 58 2.66 -9.88 6.78
C PRO A 58 3.55 -11.05 6.34
N VAL A 59 3.57 -12.14 7.11
CA VAL A 59 4.44 -13.32 6.83
C VAL A 59 4.20 -13.90 5.43
N ILE A 60 2.97 -13.80 4.90
CA ILE A 60 2.62 -14.21 3.54
C ILE A 60 3.29 -13.40 2.42
N ALA A 61 3.95 -12.28 2.75
CA ALA A 61 4.66 -11.42 1.80
C ALA A 61 6.17 -11.74 1.72
N LEU A 62 6.70 -12.63 2.57
CA LEU A 62 8.08 -13.08 2.52
C LEU A 62 8.18 -14.24 1.50
N LYS A 63 8.99 -14.05 0.45
CA LYS A 63 9.37 -15.13 -0.47
C LYS A 63 10.27 -16.15 0.22
#